data_AF-A0A1U8NN09-F1
#
_entry.id   AF-A0A1U8NN09-F1
#
_cell.length_a   1.000
_cell.length_b   1.000
_cell.length_c   1.000
_cell.angle_alpha   90.00
_cell.angle_beta   90.00
_cell.angle_gamma   90.00
#
_symmetry.space_group_name_H-M   'P 1'
#
loop_
_entity.id
_entity.type
_entity.pdbx_description
1 polymer ?
#
loop_
_entity_poly.entity_id
_entity_poly.type
_entity_poly.pdbx_seq_one_letter_code
_entity_poly.pdbx_strand_id
1 'polypeptide(L)'
;MGKRRCVVAALAAIMLMMELAALTVAEHRRSMLSNGLGMTPPMGWNSWNHFGCNIDEKMIKETADALVSTGLSKLGYEYVNIDDCWAEISRDDKGNLVPKKSTFPSGIKALADYVNKKGLKLGIYSDAGYFTCSRKMPGSLGYEEQDAKTFASWGIDYLKYDNCNNDGSKPTKRYPVMTRALMKAGRPIFFSLCEWGDMHPAEWGAPVGNSWRTTNDISDNWESMISRADQNEIYAEYARPGGWNDPDMLEVGNGGMTEDEYIVHFSLWAISKAPLLLGCDIRNMTRETMDIITNKDVIAVNQDPYGFQAKKVRMEGDQEIWSAPLSGYKIAVVLLNRGPVRYSTTARWDDIGLDPKTVVQARDLWEHKTLKTTFVGNLTATLRPHSCKLYVLKPIA
;
A
#
# COMPACT_ATOMS: atom_id res chain seq x y z
N MET A 1 -42.76 40.26 3.14
CA MET A 1 -42.90 38.78 3.09
C MET A 1 -41.86 38.05 2.23
N GLY A 2 -41.00 38.72 1.44
CA GLY A 2 -40.03 38.05 0.54
C GLY A 2 -38.77 37.46 1.21
N LYS A 3 -38.16 38.14 2.19
CA LYS A 3 -36.87 37.70 2.78
C LYS A 3 -36.96 36.41 3.61
N ARG A 4 -38.08 36.15 4.30
CA ARG A 4 -38.28 34.90 5.07
C ARG A 4 -38.47 33.66 4.18
N ARG A 5 -39.02 33.83 2.97
CA ARG A 5 -39.21 32.73 2.01
C ARG A 5 -37.88 32.26 1.39
N CYS A 6 -36.94 33.16 1.11
CA CYS A 6 -35.62 32.78 0.60
C CYS A 6 -34.78 31.99 1.62
N VAL A 7 -34.83 32.35 2.90
CA VAL A 7 -34.04 31.67 3.94
C VAL A 7 -34.52 30.24 4.18
N VAL A 8 -35.84 30.01 4.18
CA VAL A 8 -36.41 28.68 4.35
C VAL A 8 -36.13 27.79 3.13
N ALA A 9 -36.16 28.34 1.92
CA ALA A 9 -35.81 27.59 0.70
C ALA A 9 -34.33 27.18 0.66
N ALA A 10 -33.42 28.07 1.11
CA ALA A 10 -31.99 27.77 1.18
C ALA A 10 -31.67 26.70 2.24
N LEU A 11 -32.31 26.75 3.41
CA LEU A 11 -32.12 25.74 4.46
C LEU A 11 -32.66 24.37 4.06
N ALA A 12 -33.80 24.32 3.36
CA ALA A 12 -34.36 23.07 2.83
C ALA A 12 -33.46 22.45 1.75
N ALA A 13 -32.86 23.27 0.87
CA ALA A 13 -31.91 22.79 -0.13
C ALA A 13 -30.62 22.24 0.50
N ILE A 14 -30.12 22.87 1.57
CA ILE A 14 -28.93 22.39 2.31
C ILE A 14 -29.23 21.07 3.04
N MET A 15 -30.39 20.95 3.70
CA MET A 15 -30.80 19.68 4.32
C MET A 15 -30.95 18.56 3.28
N LEU A 16 -31.56 18.85 2.13
CA LEU A 16 -31.72 17.86 1.06
C LEU A 16 -30.36 17.43 0.47
N MET A 17 -29.40 18.35 0.33
CA MET A 17 -28.04 18.02 -0.10
C MET A 17 -27.28 17.21 0.97
N MET A 18 -27.48 17.49 2.25
CA MET A 18 -26.91 16.71 3.35
C MET A 18 -27.50 15.30 3.42
N GLU A 19 -28.80 15.13 3.19
CA GLU A 19 -29.47 13.84 3.13
C GLU A 19 -29.03 13.03 1.90
N LEU A 20 -28.87 13.67 0.73
CA LEU A 20 -28.30 13.00 -0.46
C LEU A 20 -26.83 12.59 -0.24
N ALA A 21 -26.02 13.43 0.39
CA ALA A 21 -24.64 13.10 0.73
C ALA A 21 -24.54 11.97 1.78
N ALA A 22 -25.48 11.92 2.74
CA ALA A 22 -25.55 10.84 3.71
C ALA A 22 -26.01 9.52 3.08
N LEU A 23 -26.96 9.54 2.13
CA LEU A 23 -27.40 8.36 1.40
C LEU A 23 -26.30 7.80 0.49
N THR A 24 -25.55 8.62 -0.24
CA THR A 24 -24.44 8.17 -1.09
C THR A 24 -23.30 7.56 -0.27
N VAL A 25 -22.99 8.14 0.89
CA VAL A 25 -22.01 7.57 1.85
C VAL A 25 -22.52 6.26 2.46
N ALA A 26 -23.83 6.12 2.72
CA ALA A 26 -24.41 4.89 3.28
C ALA A 26 -24.52 3.74 2.26
N GLU A 27 -24.84 4.03 0.99
CA GLU A 27 -24.80 3.04 -0.10
C GLU A 27 -23.36 2.60 -0.40
N HIS A 28 -22.38 3.50 -0.37
CA HIS A 28 -20.96 3.16 -0.57
C HIS A 28 -20.32 2.39 0.60
N ARG A 29 -20.77 2.59 1.84
CA ARG A 29 -20.34 1.74 2.97
C ARG A 29 -20.82 0.30 2.86
N ARG A 30 -21.86 0.03 2.06
CA ARG A 30 -22.40 -1.33 1.83
C ARG A 30 -21.64 -2.14 0.77
N SER A 31 -20.65 -1.56 0.07
CA SER A 31 -19.88 -2.25 -0.99
C SER A 31 -18.45 -2.66 -0.59
N MET A 32 -18.03 -2.45 0.66
CA MET A 32 -16.68 -2.78 1.11
C MET A 32 -16.64 -4.04 1.99
N LEU A 33 -15.48 -4.71 2.02
CA LEU A 33 -15.22 -5.78 2.96
C LEU A 33 -15.25 -5.22 4.39
N SER A 34 -16.33 -5.49 5.12
CA SER A 34 -16.49 -5.04 6.51
C SER A 34 -15.73 -5.94 7.49
N ASN A 35 -14.40 -6.02 7.37
CA ASN A 35 -13.54 -6.76 8.30
C ASN A 35 -12.80 -5.87 9.33
N GLY A 36 -12.95 -4.54 9.24
CA GLY A 36 -12.37 -3.58 10.18
C GLY A 36 -10.85 -3.38 10.04
N LEU A 37 -10.24 -3.90 8.97
CA LEU A 37 -8.81 -3.76 8.69
C LEU A 37 -8.56 -2.80 7.54
N GLY A 38 -7.29 -2.38 7.37
CA GLY A 38 -6.87 -1.56 6.23
C GLY A 38 -7.45 -0.15 6.21
N MET A 39 -7.78 0.44 7.37
CA MET A 39 -8.26 1.83 7.43
C MET A 39 -7.24 2.85 6.90
N THR A 40 -5.97 2.50 6.94
CA THR A 40 -4.86 3.10 6.20
C THR A 40 -4.11 1.98 5.46
N PRO A 41 -3.27 2.30 4.46
CA PRO A 41 -2.48 1.27 3.76
C PRO A 41 -1.61 0.48 4.74
N PRO A 42 -1.45 -0.85 4.57
CA PRO A 42 -0.64 -1.65 5.47
C PRO A 42 0.85 -1.27 5.33
N MET A 43 1.56 -1.32 6.46
CA MET A 43 3.00 -1.09 6.52
C MET A 43 3.70 -2.29 7.15
N GLY A 44 4.79 -2.74 6.56
CA GLY A 44 5.48 -3.93 7.03
C GLY A 44 6.70 -4.28 6.20
N TRP A 45 7.01 -5.56 6.17
CA TRP A 45 8.12 -6.13 5.42
C TRP A 45 7.67 -7.45 4.78
N ASN A 46 8.21 -7.78 3.61
CA ASN A 46 7.99 -9.05 2.93
C ASN A 46 9.33 -9.67 2.50
N SER A 47 9.44 -10.99 2.61
CA SER A 47 10.69 -11.72 2.34
C SER A 47 11.09 -11.84 0.86
N TRP A 48 10.20 -11.60 -0.09
CA TRP A 48 10.37 -12.04 -1.47
C TRP A 48 11.50 -11.32 -2.23
N ASN A 49 11.46 -9.98 -2.31
CA ASN A 49 12.34 -9.22 -3.20
C ASN A 49 13.83 -9.51 -2.96
N HIS A 50 14.24 -9.66 -1.70
CA HIS A 50 15.64 -9.92 -1.36
C HIS A 50 15.96 -11.42 -1.22
N PHE A 51 15.07 -12.22 -0.63
CA PHE A 51 15.41 -13.60 -0.24
C PHE A 51 14.84 -14.67 -1.18
N GLY A 52 13.80 -14.35 -1.96
CA GLY A 52 13.05 -15.33 -2.74
C GLY A 52 12.68 -16.55 -1.88
N CYS A 53 13.09 -17.74 -2.31
CA CYS A 53 12.85 -18.99 -1.58
C CYS A 53 13.91 -19.35 -0.52
N ASN A 54 14.92 -18.50 -0.30
CA ASN A 54 15.96 -18.71 0.70
C ASN A 54 15.55 -18.13 2.05
N ILE A 55 14.42 -18.62 2.58
CA ILE A 55 13.82 -18.16 3.84
C ILE A 55 13.79 -19.28 4.87
N ASP A 56 13.98 -18.92 6.14
CA ASP A 56 13.86 -19.84 7.28
C ASP A 56 13.34 -19.11 8.53
N GLU A 57 12.93 -19.89 9.53
CA GLU A 57 12.39 -19.40 10.80
C GLU A 57 13.36 -18.46 11.52
N LYS A 58 14.66 -18.79 11.52
CA LYS A 58 15.67 -17.98 12.22
C LYS A 58 15.71 -16.59 11.60
N MET A 59 15.76 -16.53 10.28
CA MET A 59 15.75 -15.29 9.54
C MET A 59 14.49 -14.47 9.84
N ILE A 60 13.29 -15.05 9.73
CA ILE A 60 12.06 -14.29 10.03
C ILE A 60 12.04 -13.73 11.46
N LYS A 61 12.60 -14.47 12.44
CA LYS A 61 12.76 -13.98 13.81
C LYS A 61 13.73 -12.81 13.92
N GLU A 62 14.88 -12.89 13.26
CA GLU A 62 15.88 -11.81 13.22
C GLU A 62 15.34 -10.55 12.52
N THR A 63 14.56 -10.71 11.45
CA THR A 63 13.85 -9.61 10.79
C THR A 63 12.83 -8.96 11.72
N ALA A 64 12.05 -9.75 12.45
CA ALA A 64 11.12 -9.24 13.46
C ALA A 64 11.86 -8.49 14.59
N ASP A 65 13.03 -8.99 15.02
CA ASP A 65 13.92 -8.28 15.95
C ASP A 65 14.43 -6.96 15.38
N ALA A 66 14.80 -6.94 14.09
CA ALA A 66 15.28 -5.74 13.41
C ALA A 66 14.19 -4.67 13.31
N LEU A 67 12.93 -5.01 12.98
CA LEU A 67 11.82 -4.06 12.97
C LEU A 67 11.62 -3.36 14.32
N VAL A 68 11.86 -4.07 15.42
CA VAL A 68 11.76 -3.49 16.77
C VAL A 68 13.00 -2.65 17.10
N SER A 69 14.19 -3.22 16.93
CA SER A 69 15.45 -2.61 17.38
C SER A 69 15.83 -1.36 16.57
N THR A 70 15.52 -1.32 15.28
CA THR A 70 15.71 -0.14 14.41
C THR A 70 14.64 0.94 14.62
N GLY A 71 13.55 0.62 15.33
CA GLY A 71 12.43 1.53 15.56
C GLY A 71 11.41 1.60 14.43
N LEU A 72 11.56 0.84 13.33
CA LEU A 72 10.61 0.80 12.21
C LEU A 72 9.18 0.42 12.66
N SER A 73 9.06 -0.53 13.58
CA SER A 73 7.77 -0.90 14.19
C SER A 73 7.03 0.29 14.82
N LYS A 74 7.76 1.24 15.43
CA LYS A 74 7.18 2.45 16.02
C LYS A 74 6.73 3.47 14.97
N LEU A 75 7.17 3.32 13.72
CA LEU A 75 6.75 4.12 12.58
C LEU A 75 5.53 3.52 11.85
N GLY A 76 5.11 2.31 12.24
CA GLY A 76 3.96 1.62 11.67
C GLY A 76 4.28 0.34 10.91
N TYR A 77 5.55 0.02 10.64
CA TYR A 77 5.95 -1.22 9.98
C TYR A 77 5.72 -2.43 10.90
N GLU A 78 4.49 -2.95 10.92
CA GLU A 78 4.02 -3.93 11.89
C GLU A 78 3.85 -5.34 11.31
N TYR A 79 3.64 -5.48 10.00
CA TYR A 79 3.46 -6.78 9.35
C TYR A 79 4.81 -7.41 8.98
N VAL A 80 5.05 -8.65 9.43
CA VAL A 80 6.18 -9.51 9.03
C VAL A 80 5.63 -10.58 8.10
N ASN A 81 5.67 -10.33 6.79
CA ASN A 81 5.05 -11.18 5.80
C ASN A 81 6.03 -12.22 5.27
N ILE A 82 5.72 -13.50 5.49
CA ILE A 82 6.41 -14.63 4.87
C ILE A 82 5.81 -14.82 3.47
N ASP A 83 6.65 -14.77 2.45
CA ASP A 83 6.24 -15.04 1.07
C ASP A 83 6.32 -16.54 0.72
N ASP A 84 6.34 -16.89 -0.57
CA ASP A 84 6.35 -18.28 -1.04
C ASP A 84 7.49 -19.15 -0.44
N CYS A 85 7.42 -20.46 -0.65
CA CYS A 85 8.45 -21.44 -0.26
C CYS A 85 8.54 -21.79 1.24
N TRP A 86 7.53 -21.45 2.05
CA TRP A 86 7.51 -21.74 3.50
C TRP A 86 6.98 -23.13 3.88
N ALA A 87 6.19 -23.78 3.02
CA ALA A 87 5.56 -25.07 3.30
C ALA A 87 6.27 -26.26 2.63
N GLU A 88 5.94 -27.47 3.08
CA GLU A 88 6.25 -28.71 2.38
C GLU A 88 5.53 -28.76 1.03
N ILE A 89 6.09 -29.52 0.07
CA ILE A 89 5.50 -29.70 -1.27
C ILE A 89 4.14 -30.43 -1.23
N SER A 90 3.92 -31.23 -0.19
CA SER A 90 2.71 -32.03 -0.01
C SER A 90 1.98 -31.60 1.26
N ARG A 91 0.65 -31.61 1.18
CA ARG A 91 -0.25 -31.54 2.34
C ARG A 91 -0.10 -32.81 3.20
N ASP A 92 -0.50 -32.74 4.46
CA ASP A 92 -0.60 -33.93 5.32
C ASP A 92 -1.77 -34.86 4.89
N ASP A 93 -1.89 -36.03 5.52
CA ASP A 93 -2.94 -37.01 5.23
C ASP A 93 -4.37 -36.48 5.48
N LYS A 94 -4.51 -35.34 6.16
CA LYS A 94 -5.78 -34.66 6.41
C LYS A 94 -6.02 -33.48 5.47
N GLY A 95 -5.11 -33.24 4.51
CA GLY A 95 -5.19 -32.14 3.56
C GLY A 95 -4.71 -30.79 4.10
N ASN A 96 -4.07 -30.71 5.27
CA ASN A 96 -3.57 -29.44 5.79
C ASN A 96 -2.23 -29.05 5.14
N LEU A 97 -2.00 -27.75 4.99
CA LEU A 97 -0.67 -27.22 4.70
C LEU A 97 0.29 -27.54 5.87
N VAL A 98 1.51 -27.94 5.55
CA VAL A 98 2.53 -28.33 6.53
C VAL A 98 3.71 -27.38 6.41
N PRO A 99 4.13 -26.68 7.49
CA PRO A 99 5.34 -25.88 7.47
C PRO A 99 6.56 -26.74 7.15
N LYS A 100 7.45 -26.25 6.28
CA LYS A 100 8.61 -27.02 5.84
C LYS A 100 9.56 -27.29 7.02
N LYS A 101 9.72 -28.55 7.43
CA LYS A 101 10.43 -28.89 8.69
C LYS A 101 11.90 -28.47 8.69
N SER A 102 12.53 -28.44 7.52
CA SER A 102 13.95 -28.08 7.41
C SER A 102 14.22 -26.59 7.63
N THR A 103 13.25 -25.71 7.33
CA THR A 103 13.41 -24.26 7.42
C THR A 103 12.51 -23.63 8.49
N PHE A 104 11.37 -24.25 8.81
CA PHE A 104 10.44 -23.84 9.87
C PHE A 104 10.21 -24.98 10.89
N PRO A 105 11.26 -25.45 11.59
CA PRO A 105 11.20 -26.64 12.44
C PRO A 105 10.22 -26.51 13.62
N SER A 106 10.00 -25.29 14.13
CA SER A 106 9.05 -25.05 15.23
C SER A 106 7.59 -24.90 14.76
N GLY A 107 7.36 -24.83 13.44
CA GLY A 107 6.06 -24.56 12.83
C GLY A 107 5.64 -23.08 12.88
N ILE A 108 4.67 -22.74 12.02
CA ILE A 108 4.25 -21.33 11.82
C ILE A 108 3.54 -20.74 13.05
N LYS A 109 2.78 -21.54 13.81
CA LYS A 109 2.18 -21.04 15.05
C LYS A 109 3.22 -20.53 16.05
N ALA A 110 4.31 -21.28 16.27
CA ALA A 110 5.36 -20.85 17.19
C ALA A 110 6.04 -19.56 16.71
N LEU A 111 6.20 -19.41 15.39
CA LEU A 111 6.72 -18.19 14.79
C LEU A 111 5.76 -17.01 14.95
N ALA A 112 4.45 -17.22 14.73
CA ALA A 112 3.43 -16.21 14.96
C ALA A 112 3.41 -15.76 16.42
N ASP A 113 3.45 -16.69 17.38
CA ASP A 113 3.53 -16.37 18.80
C ASP A 113 4.79 -15.57 19.15
N TYR A 114 5.93 -15.85 18.49
CA TYR A 114 7.17 -15.09 18.66
C TYR A 114 7.04 -13.65 18.12
N VAL A 115 6.49 -13.48 16.91
CA VAL A 115 6.26 -12.17 16.28
C VAL A 115 5.25 -11.34 17.09
N ASN A 116 4.14 -11.96 17.51
CA ASN A 116 3.10 -11.32 18.33
C ASN A 116 3.64 -10.85 19.69
N LYS A 117 4.53 -11.60 20.34
CA LYS A 117 5.19 -11.18 21.59
C LYS A 117 6.03 -9.90 21.46
N LYS A 118 6.40 -9.52 20.24
CA LYS A 118 7.10 -8.26 19.93
C LYS A 118 6.17 -7.10 19.61
N GLY A 119 4.86 -7.32 19.63
CA GLY A 119 3.87 -6.34 19.20
C GLY A 119 3.77 -6.17 17.69
N LEU A 120 4.28 -7.15 16.93
CA LEU A 120 4.19 -7.23 15.47
C LEU A 120 3.09 -8.22 15.07
N LYS A 121 2.79 -8.27 13.77
CA LYS A 121 1.77 -9.14 13.16
C LYS A 121 2.42 -10.06 12.15
N LEU A 122 2.03 -11.34 12.10
CA LEU A 122 2.63 -12.28 11.13
C LEU A 122 1.73 -12.44 9.89
N GLY A 123 2.31 -12.21 8.71
CA GLY A 123 1.68 -12.53 7.44
C GLY A 123 2.18 -13.83 6.83
N ILE A 124 1.33 -14.42 5.99
CA ILE A 124 1.65 -15.63 5.24
C ILE A 124 1.23 -15.46 3.78
N TYR A 125 1.71 -16.37 2.94
CA TYR A 125 1.43 -16.41 1.52
C TYR A 125 0.77 -17.73 1.12
N SER A 126 -0.18 -17.64 0.18
CA SER A 126 -0.71 -18.78 -0.58
C SER A 126 -1.15 -18.31 -1.97
N ASP A 127 -1.77 -19.19 -2.74
CA ASP A 127 -2.17 -18.95 -4.12
C ASP A 127 -3.63 -19.39 -4.35
N ALA A 128 -4.39 -18.61 -5.12
CA ALA A 128 -5.68 -18.97 -5.68
C ALA A 128 -5.57 -19.99 -6.84
N GLY A 129 -4.71 -21.00 -6.67
CA GLY A 129 -4.38 -22.05 -7.61
C GLY A 129 -3.98 -23.35 -6.92
N TYR A 130 -3.60 -24.37 -7.70
CA TYR A 130 -3.24 -25.69 -7.16
C TYR A 130 -1.85 -25.71 -6.51
N PHE A 131 -0.93 -24.89 -7.03
CA PHE A 131 0.43 -24.70 -6.54
C PHE A 131 0.73 -23.22 -6.53
N THR A 132 1.61 -22.80 -5.63
CA THR A 132 2.14 -21.42 -5.64
C THR A 132 2.99 -21.14 -6.88
N CYS A 133 3.29 -19.87 -7.13
CA CYS A 133 4.09 -19.47 -8.31
C CYS A 133 5.44 -20.18 -8.40
N SER A 134 6.14 -20.40 -7.28
CA SER A 134 7.41 -21.17 -7.26
C SER A 134 7.23 -22.67 -7.54
N ARG A 135 6.00 -23.18 -7.43
CA ARG A 135 5.65 -24.62 -7.46
C ARG A 135 6.35 -25.46 -6.40
N LYS A 136 6.83 -24.83 -5.32
CA LYS A 136 7.50 -25.53 -4.20
C LYS A 136 6.57 -25.88 -3.05
N MET A 137 5.32 -25.40 -3.08
CA MET A 137 4.30 -25.73 -2.11
C MET A 137 2.89 -25.69 -2.73
N PRO A 138 1.90 -26.35 -2.11
CA PRO A 138 0.51 -26.29 -2.55
C PRO A 138 -0.06 -24.88 -2.48
N GLY A 139 -0.91 -24.52 -3.44
CA GLY A 139 -1.83 -23.40 -3.32
C GLY A 139 -3.11 -23.82 -2.58
N SER A 140 -4.08 -22.91 -2.47
CA SER A 140 -5.29 -23.09 -1.67
C SER A 140 -6.57 -23.29 -2.49
N LEU A 141 -6.49 -23.37 -3.82
CA LEU A 141 -7.68 -23.60 -4.65
C LEU A 141 -8.37 -24.92 -4.28
N GLY A 142 -9.64 -24.84 -3.87
CA GLY A 142 -10.43 -25.98 -3.38
C GLY A 142 -10.18 -26.37 -1.91
N TYR A 143 -9.24 -25.70 -1.22
CA TYR A 143 -8.91 -25.91 0.20
C TYR A 143 -9.14 -24.65 1.03
N GLU A 144 -9.83 -23.63 0.51
CA GLU A 144 -9.88 -22.29 1.07
C GLU A 144 -10.42 -22.28 2.51
N GLU A 145 -11.50 -23.00 2.80
CA GLU A 145 -12.07 -23.07 4.15
C GLU A 145 -11.13 -23.77 5.14
N GLN A 146 -10.41 -24.80 4.70
CA GLN A 146 -9.47 -25.54 5.54
C GLN A 146 -8.20 -24.71 5.81
N ASP A 147 -7.65 -24.08 4.78
CA ASP A 147 -6.45 -23.28 4.87
C ASP A 147 -6.70 -22.00 5.68
N ALA A 148 -7.84 -21.32 5.48
CA ALA A 148 -8.22 -20.16 6.29
C ALA A 148 -8.34 -20.50 7.79
N LYS A 149 -8.94 -21.65 8.13
CA LYS A 149 -8.99 -22.14 9.52
C LYS A 149 -7.59 -22.46 10.05
N THR A 150 -6.72 -23.03 9.23
CA THR A 150 -5.33 -23.32 9.60
C THR A 150 -4.59 -22.03 9.91
N PHE A 151 -4.64 -21.03 9.03
CA PHE A 151 -4.03 -19.72 9.23
C PHE A 151 -4.55 -19.02 10.48
N ALA A 152 -5.88 -19.04 10.71
CA ALA A 152 -6.47 -18.51 11.92
C ALA A 152 -5.98 -19.23 13.20
N SER A 153 -5.88 -20.56 13.16
CA SER A 153 -5.39 -21.36 14.30
C SER A 153 -3.91 -21.12 14.61
N TRP A 154 -3.12 -20.80 13.58
CA TRP A 154 -1.72 -20.40 13.71
C TRP A 154 -1.54 -18.96 14.17
N GLY A 155 -2.61 -18.15 14.19
CA GLY A 155 -2.53 -16.76 14.60
C GLY A 155 -2.01 -15.82 13.52
N ILE A 156 -2.14 -16.19 12.24
CA ILE A 156 -1.82 -15.30 11.10
C ILE A 156 -2.70 -14.06 11.11
N ASP A 157 -2.14 -12.91 10.73
CA ASP A 157 -2.78 -11.60 10.71
C ASP A 157 -2.94 -11.03 9.29
N TYR A 158 -2.21 -11.57 8.31
CA TYR A 158 -2.17 -11.10 6.92
C TYR A 158 -2.04 -12.29 5.96
N LEU A 159 -2.79 -12.29 4.86
CA LEU A 159 -2.65 -13.24 3.76
C LEU A 159 -2.39 -12.49 2.45
N LYS A 160 -1.22 -12.70 1.85
CA LYS A 160 -0.98 -12.44 0.42
C LYS A 160 -1.49 -13.65 -0.36
N TYR A 161 -2.34 -13.43 -1.36
CA TYR A 161 -3.01 -14.50 -2.08
C TYR A 161 -2.83 -14.33 -3.58
N ASP A 162 -2.03 -15.22 -4.16
CA ASP A 162 -1.53 -15.13 -5.54
C ASP A 162 -2.48 -15.74 -6.58
N ASN A 163 -2.06 -15.76 -7.85
CA ASN A 163 -2.91 -16.13 -8.98
C ASN A 163 -2.30 -17.17 -9.93
N CYS A 164 -1.19 -17.84 -9.58
CA CYS A 164 -0.54 -18.83 -10.42
C CYS A 164 -1.26 -20.19 -10.42
N ASN A 165 -0.95 -21.05 -11.40
CA ASN A 165 -1.39 -22.46 -11.47
C ASN A 165 -2.89 -22.70 -11.15
N ASN A 166 -3.77 -21.79 -11.56
CA ASN A 166 -5.20 -21.88 -11.38
C ASN A 166 -5.86 -22.79 -12.45
N ASP A 167 -7.15 -23.06 -12.31
CA ASP A 167 -7.95 -23.92 -13.19
C ASP A 167 -8.51 -23.19 -14.44
N GLY A 168 -8.01 -21.98 -14.74
CA GLY A 168 -8.54 -21.11 -15.79
C GLY A 168 -9.79 -20.33 -15.38
N SER A 169 -10.30 -20.52 -14.16
CA SER A 169 -11.39 -19.69 -13.65
C SER A 169 -10.92 -18.26 -13.32
N LYS A 170 -11.84 -17.32 -13.46
CA LYS A 170 -11.56 -15.89 -13.33
C LYS A 170 -11.26 -15.49 -11.87
N PRO A 171 -10.38 -14.51 -11.62
CA PRO A 171 -10.10 -14.03 -10.27
C PRO A 171 -11.37 -13.52 -9.56
N THR A 172 -12.28 -12.87 -10.29
CA THR A 172 -13.61 -12.44 -9.81
C THR A 172 -14.50 -13.57 -9.29
N LYS A 173 -14.15 -14.84 -9.51
CA LYS A 173 -14.82 -16.02 -8.95
C LYS A 173 -14.02 -16.69 -7.84
N ARG A 174 -12.70 -16.84 -8.00
CA ARG A 174 -11.82 -17.51 -7.03
C ARG A 174 -11.61 -16.71 -5.75
N TYR A 175 -11.23 -15.44 -5.86
CA TYR A 175 -10.88 -14.62 -4.70
C TYR A 175 -12.02 -14.47 -3.68
N PRO A 176 -13.29 -14.25 -4.09
CA PRO A 176 -14.40 -14.22 -3.15
C PRO A 176 -14.59 -15.51 -2.34
N VAL A 177 -14.11 -16.67 -2.81
CA VAL A 177 -14.16 -17.93 -2.05
C VAL A 177 -13.24 -17.83 -0.83
N MET A 178 -12.00 -17.38 -1.01
CA MET A 178 -11.06 -17.17 0.08
C MET A 178 -11.52 -16.06 1.02
N THR A 179 -12.11 -14.96 0.52
CA THR A 179 -12.72 -13.93 1.37
C THR A 179 -13.73 -14.53 2.36
N ARG A 180 -14.66 -15.35 1.86
CA ARG A 180 -15.67 -15.99 2.73
C ARG A 180 -15.04 -16.96 3.72
N ALA A 181 -14.01 -17.69 3.30
CA ALA A 181 -13.28 -18.62 4.16
C ALA A 181 -12.59 -17.88 5.33
N LEU A 182 -11.88 -16.78 5.04
CA LEU A 182 -11.23 -15.93 6.05
C LEU A 182 -12.26 -15.33 7.03
N MET A 183 -13.37 -14.79 6.52
CA MET A 183 -14.43 -14.24 7.36
C MET A 183 -15.07 -15.29 8.29
N LYS A 184 -15.11 -16.55 7.88
CA LYS A 184 -15.63 -17.68 8.68
C LYS A 184 -14.61 -18.25 9.66
N ALA A 185 -13.31 -17.98 9.47
CA ALA A 185 -12.24 -18.57 10.26
C ALA A 185 -12.16 -18.06 11.71
N GLY A 186 -12.88 -16.98 12.05
CA GLY A 186 -13.01 -16.47 13.42
C GLY A 186 -11.84 -15.60 13.90
N ARG A 187 -10.89 -15.27 13.03
CA ARG A 187 -9.80 -14.31 13.27
C ARG A 187 -9.76 -13.30 12.13
N PRO A 188 -9.74 -11.98 12.40
CA PRO A 188 -9.50 -10.98 11.36
C PRO A 188 -8.11 -11.18 10.74
N ILE A 189 -8.07 -11.33 9.41
CA ILE A 189 -6.85 -11.47 8.61
C ILE A 189 -6.93 -10.44 7.49
N PHE A 190 -5.91 -9.59 7.37
CA PHE A 190 -5.79 -8.64 6.27
C PHE A 190 -5.65 -9.44 4.97
N PHE A 191 -6.51 -9.18 3.98
CA PHE A 191 -6.52 -9.95 2.74
C PHE A 191 -5.98 -9.14 1.57
N SER A 192 -4.79 -9.51 1.10
CA SER A 192 -4.06 -8.85 0.01
C SER A 192 -4.14 -9.70 -1.24
N LEU A 193 -4.85 -9.22 -2.24
CA LEU A 193 -5.00 -9.90 -3.52
C LEU A 193 -3.76 -9.66 -4.39
N CYS A 194 -3.28 -10.70 -5.06
CA CYS A 194 -2.10 -10.68 -5.90
C CYS A 194 -2.42 -11.34 -7.25
N GLU A 195 -3.33 -10.71 -7.99
CA GLU A 195 -3.75 -11.09 -9.35
C GLU A 195 -3.14 -10.23 -10.45
N TRP A 196 -2.18 -9.37 -10.08
CA TRP A 196 -1.37 -8.55 -11.00
C TRP A 196 -2.16 -7.59 -11.88
N GLY A 197 -3.33 -7.13 -11.42
CA GLY A 197 -4.23 -6.30 -12.20
C GLY A 197 -5.16 -7.08 -13.14
N ASP A 198 -5.16 -8.42 -13.11
CA ASP A 198 -6.00 -9.26 -13.95
C ASP A 198 -7.49 -8.95 -13.73
N MET A 199 -8.16 -8.59 -14.82
CA MET A 199 -9.54 -8.10 -14.82
C MET A 199 -9.78 -6.85 -13.95
N HIS A 200 -8.79 -5.96 -13.81
CA HIS A 200 -8.94 -4.65 -13.16
C HIS A 200 -9.48 -4.72 -11.72
N PRO A 201 -8.72 -5.30 -10.77
CA PRO A 201 -9.18 -5.51 -9.38
C PRO A 201 -9.54 -4.23 -8.64
N ALA A 202 -9.11 -3.06 -9.09
CA ALA A 202 -9.63 -1.79 -8.60
C ALA A 202 -11.16 -1.67 -8.69
N GLU A 203 -11.79 -2.27 -9.72
CA GLU A 203 -13.22 -2.18 -9.96
C GLU A 203 -14.05 -3.16 -9.11
N TRP A 204 -13.43 -4.22 -8.56
CA TRP A 204 -14.15 -5.30 -7.88
C TRP A 204 -13.53 -5.79 -6.56
N GLY A 205 -12.31 -5.37 -6.23
CA GLY A 205 -11.52 -5.84 -5.10
C GLY A 205 -11.99 -5.29 -3.75
N ALA A 206 -12.61 -4.10 -3.72
CA ALA A 206 -13.09 -3.45 -2.49
C ALA A 206 -14.05 -4.31 -1.63
N PRO A 207 -15.03 -5.04 -2.18
CA PRO A 207 -15.84 -6.00 -1.41
C PRO A 207 -15.12 -7.32 -1.08
N VAL A 208 -13.95 -7.58 -1.66
CA VAL A 208 -13.27 -8.88 -1.65
C VAL A 208 -12.08 -8.90 -0.68
N GLY A 209 -11.23 -7.87 -0.67
CA GLY A 209 -10.07 -7.79 0.20
C GLY A 209 -9.69 -6.36 0.59
N ASN A 210 -8.56 -6.22 1.27
CA ASN A 210 -8.08 -4.97 1.83
C ASN A 210 -7.03 -4.25 0.96
N SER A 211 -6.37 -4.98 0.06
CA SER A 211 -5.58 -4.43 -1.02
C SER A 211 -5.58 -5.38 -2.22
N TRP A 212 -5.22 -4.88 -3.39
CA TRP A 212 -5.11 -5.67 -4.60
C TRP A 212 -3.98 -5.16 -5.49
N ARG A 213 -3.16 -6.10 -5.99
CA ARG A 213 -2.09 -5.79 -6.93
C ARG A 213 -2.70 -5.25 -8.22
N THR A 214 -2.27 -4.08 -8.66
CA THR A 214 -2.75 -3.46 -9.91
C THR A 214 -1.87 -3.76 -11.11
N THR A 215 -0.72 -4.40 -10.89
CA THR A 215 0.37 -4.54 -11.85
C THR A 215 1.10 -5.86 -11.67
N ASN A 216 1.83 -6.28 -12.70
CA ASN A 216 2.87 -7.32 -12.58
C ASN A 216 3.97 -6.90 -11.60
N ASP A 217 4.81 -7.86 -11.21
CA ASP A 217 5.85 -7.64 -10.20
C ASP A 217 6.77 -6.47 -10.53
N ILE A 218 7.16 -5.73 -9.50
CA ILE A 218 8.24 -4.76 -9.56
C ILE A 218 9.59 -5.49 -9.69
N SER A 219 10.60 -4.74 -10.09
CA SER A 219 11.99 -5.17 -10.01
C SER A 219 12.82 -3.97 -9.60
N ASP A 220 13.96 -4.21 -8.98
CA ASP A 220 14.87 -3.17 -8.49
C ASP A 220 15.63 -2.46 -9.63
N ASN A 221 14.88 -1.70 -10.43
CA ASN A 221 15.37 -0.77 -11.44
C ASN A 221 14.33 0.31 -11.70
N TRP A 222 14.81 1.46 -12.17
CA TRP A 222 14.03 2.67 -12.39
C TRP A 222 12.81 2.46 -13.29
N GLU A 223 13.00 1.79 -14.42
CA GLU A 223 12.02 1.58 -15.48
C GLU A 223 10.87 0.71 -14.98
N SER A 224 11.18 -0.36 -14.26
CA SER A 224 10.17 -1.19 -13.60
C SER A 224 9.38 -0.37 -12.59
N MET A 225 10.05 0.27 -11.64
CA MET A 225 9.43 1.08 -10.58
C MET A 225 8.49 2.15 -11.13
N ILE A 226 8.98 2.96 -12.07
CA ILE A 226 8.19 4.02 -12.68
C ILE A 226 7.01 3.46 -13.49
N SER A 227 7.20 2.35 -14.22
CA SER A 227 6.10 1.73 -14.95
C SER A 227 4.99 1.18 -14.03
N ARG A 228 5.33 0.73 -12.80
CA ARG A 228 4.33 0.32 -11.81
C ARG A 228 3.54 1.53 -11.30
N ALA A 229 4.22 2.63 -11.01
CA ALA A 229 3.57 3.87 -10.60
C ALA A 229 2.59 4.37 -11.67
N ASP A 230 2.99 4.38 -12.94
CA ASP A 230 2.15 4.81 -14.07
C ASP A 230 0.89 3.94 -14.23
N GLN A 231 1.02 2.62 -14.16
CA GLN A 231 -0.12 1.71 -14.29
C GLN A 231 -1.08 1.77 -13.10
N ASN A 232 -0.55 1.96 -11.90
CA ASN A 232 -1.33 2.05 -10.67
C ASN A 232 -2.13 3.36 -10.55
N GLU A 233 -1.59 4.46 -11.08
CA GLU A 233 -2.23 5.79 -11.00
C GLU A 233 -3.60 5.84 -11.65
N ILE A 234 -3.80 5.08 -12.73
CA ILE A 234 -5.07 5.00 -13.47
C ILE A 234 -6.23 4.60 -12.55
N TYR A 235 -5.95 3.84 -11.49
CA TYR A 235 -6.96 3.35 -10.54
C TYR A 235 -7.13 4.21 -9.29
N ALA A 236 -6.53 5.40 -9.23
CA ALA A 236 -6.50 6.23 -8.02
C ALA A 236 -7.89 6.54 -7.43
N GLU A 237 -8.95 6.60 -8.24
CA GLU A 237 -10.31 6.86 -7.76
C GLU A 237 -10.95 5.69 -7.00
N TYR A 238 -10.37 4.48 -7.10
CA TYR A 238 -10.91 3.28 -6.47
C TYR A 238 -10.36 3.05 -5.06
N ALA A 239 -9.14 3.50 -4.77
CA ALA A 239 -8.51 3.37 -3.47
C ALA A 239 -9.21 4.26 -2.42
N ARG A 240 -9.46 3.68 -1.25
CA ARG A 240 -10.12 4.34 -0.12
C ARG A 240 -9.89 3.56 1.18
N PRO A 241 -10.16 4.14 2.37
CA PRO A 241 -10.06 3.42 3.63
C PRO A 241 -10.77 2.05 3.59
N GLY A 242 -10.01 0.99 3.84
CA GLY A 242 -10.44 -0.40 3.79
C GLY A 242 -10.02 -1.17 2.52
N GLY A 243 -9.62 -0.48 1.45
CA GLY A 243 -9.28 -1.10 0.15
C GLY A 243 -8.30 -0.25 -0.67
N TRP A 244 -7.08 -0.76 -0.89
CA TRP A 244 -5.97 -0.01 -1.50
C TRP A 244 -5.45 -0.65 -2.77
N ASN A 245 -5.13 0.18 -3.77
CA ASN A 245 -4.35 -0.28 -4.92
C ASN A 245 -2.91 -0.58 -4.48
N ASP A 246 -2.37 -1.69 -4.94
CA ASP A 246 -1.03 -2.18 -4.60
C ASP A 246 -0.14 -2.20 -5.85
N PRO A 247 0.76 -1.20 -6.03
CA PRO A 247 1.77 -1.19 -7.09
C PRO A 247 2.98 -2.11 -6.83
N ASP A 248 2.89 -3.01 -5.84
CA ASP A 248 3.89 -3.96 -5.37
C ASP A 248 4.83 -3.45 -4.27
N MET A 249 5.73 -4.31 -3.77
CA MET A 249 6.62 -4.05 -2.63
C MET A 249 7.69 -2.97 -2.92
N LEU A 250 8.24 -2.37 -1.86
CA LEU A 250 9.31 -1.38 -1.94
C LEU A 250 10.66 -2.05 -2.20
N GLU A 251 11.41 -1.55 -3.18
CA GLU A 251 12.76 -2.01 -3.53
C GLU A 251 13.87 -1.22 -2.83
N VAL A 252 13.49 -0.26 -1.99
CA VAL A 252 14.42 0.64 -1.30
C VAL A 252 15.47 -0.16 -0.51
N GLY A 253 16.72 -0.02 -0.93
CA GLY A 253 17.88 -0.66 -0.27
C GLY A 253 18.34 -1.99 -0.90
N ASN A 254 17.77 -2.42 -2.03
CA ASN A 254 18.20 -3.66 -2.71
C ASN A 254 19.39 -3.47 -3.68
N GLY A 255 19.76 -2.23 -4.01
CA GLY A 255 21.01 -1.84 -4.65
C GLY A 255 20.97 -1.62 -6.17
N GLY A 256 19.83 -1.85 -6.81
CA GLY A 256 19.62 -1.68 -8.25
C GLY A 256 19.20 -0.27 -8.69
N MET A 257 18.87 0.62 -7.74
CA MET A 257 18.57 2.03 -8.00
C MET A 257 19.46 2.96 -7.17
N THR A 258 19.59 4.20 -7.64
CA THR A 258 20.29 5.27 -6.92
C THR A 258 19.45 5.78 -5.74
N GLU A 259 20.08 6.54 -4.83
CA GLU A 259 19.39 7.16 -3.70
C GLU A 259 18.23 8.07 -4.15
N ASP A 260 18.46 8.91 -5.18
CA ASP A 260 17.42 9.80 -5.73
C ASP A 260 16.23 9.00 -6.29
N GLU A 261 16.50 7.89 -6.97
CA GLU A 261 15.47 7.00 -7.52
C GLU A 261 14.68 6.28 -6.41
N TYR A 262 15.34 5.87 -5.32
CA TYR A 262 14.66 5.32 -4.16
C TYR A 262 13.82 6.37 -3.40
N ILE A 263 14.27 7.62 -3.36
CA ILE A 263 13.48 8.74 -2.84
C ILE A 263 12.22 8.95 -3.69
N VAL A 264 12.34 8.88 -5.03
CA VAL A 264 11.19 8.91 -5.95
C VAL A 264 10.25 7.74 -5.68
N HIS A 265 10.77 6.52 -5.62
CA HIS A 265 10.01 5.29 -5.35
C HIS A 265 9.17 5.44 -4.08
N PHE A 266 9.82 5.74 -2.96
CA PHE A 266 9.14 5.87 -1.68
C PHE A 266 8.11 7.01 -1.67
N SER A 267 8.42 8.14 -2.34
CA SER A 267 7.49 9.26 -2.46
C SER A 267 6.24 8.93 -3.26
N LEU A 268 6.39 8.23 -4.40
CA LEU A 268 5.27 7.84 -5.26
C LEU A 268 4.38 6.79 -4.59
N TRP A 269 4.97 5.80 -3.91
CA TRP A 269 4.21 4.82 -3.13
C TRP A 269 3.45 5.49 -1.98
N ALA A 270 4.12 6.40 -1.26
CA ALA A 270 3.52 7.09 -0.14
C ALA A 270 2.34 7.98 -0.58
N ILE A 271 2.54 8.84 -1.59
CA ILE A 271 1.48 9.73 -2.07
C ILE A 271 0.32 8.96 -2.73
N SER A 272 0.60 7.78 -3.29
CA SER A 272 -0.39 6.90 -3.93
C SER A 272 -1.16 6.02 -2.95
N LYS A 273 -0.91 6.11 -1.65
CA LYS A 273 -1.59 5.28 -0.63
C LYS A 273 -1.39 3.78 -0.90
N ALA A 274 -0.24 3.44 -1.47
CA ALA A 274 0.19 2.07 -1.65
C ALA A 274 0.52 1.43 -0.29
N PRO A 275 0.40 0.10 -0.15
CA PRO A 275 1.11 -0.63 0.88
C PRO A 275 2.59 -0.23 0.95
N LEU A 276 3.10 0.03 2.15
CA LEU A 276 4.54 0.27 2.36
C LEU A 276 5.17 -1.00 2.94
N LEU A 277 5.32 -2.01 2.09
CA LEU A 277 5.98 -3.28 2.43
C LEU A 277 7.44 -3.22 2.00
N LEU A 278 8.35 -3.19 2.96
CA LEU A 278 9.80 -3.21 2.74
C LEU A 278 10.22 -4.54 2.12
N GLY A 279 10.99 -4.50 1.03
CA GLY A 279 11.51 -5.67 0.33
C GLY A 279 13.00 -5.94 0.49
N CYS A 280 13.72 -5.16 1.31
CA CYS A 280 15.17 -5.31 1.53
C CYS A 280 15.53 -6.10 2.80
N ASP A 281 16.81 -6.40 2.99
CA ASP A 281 17.31 -6.97 4.25
C ASP A 281 17.44 -5.90 5.33
N ILE A 282 16.37 -5.73 6.12
CA ILE A 282 16.33 -4.73 7.19
C ILE A 282 17.26 -5.03 8.38
N ARG A 283 17.92 -6.19 8.42
CA ARG A 283 18.91 -6.49 9.46
C ARG A 283 20.25 -5.78 9.20
N ASN A 284 20.47 -5.37 7.94
CA ASN A 284 21.72 -4.76 7.50
C ASN A 284 21.46 -3.66 6.46
N MET A 285 20.87 -2.55 6.90
CA MET A 285 20.58 -1.41 6.03
C MET A 285 21.69 -0.37 6.06
N THR A 286 21.89 0.29 4.93
CA THR A 286 22.71 1.50 4.88
C THR A 286 22.00 2.66 5.57
N ARG A 287 22.75 3.73 5.87
CA ARG A 287 22.17 4.94 6.46
C ARG A 287 21.18 5.60 5.49
N GLU A 288 21.50 5.61 4.21
CA GLU A 288 20.66 6.18 3.15
C GLU A 288 19.32 5.45 3.07
N THR A 289 19.35 4.10 3.13
CA THR A 289 18.13 3.29 3.19
C THR A 289 17.29 3.64 4.41
N MET A 290 17.93 3.73 5.58
CA MET A 290 17.25 4.12 6.83
C MET A 290 16.65 5.52 6.77
N ASP A 291 17.37 6.50 6.24
CA ASP A 291 16.90 7.89 6.13
C ASP A 291 15.65 7.98 5.22
N ILE A 292 15.57 7.13 4.17
CA ILE A 292 14.40 7.04 3.29
C ILE A 292 13.20 6.43 4.01
N ILE A 293 13.34 5.20 4.51
CA ILE A 293 12.20 4.43 5.02
C ILE A 293 11.76 4.87 6.42
N THR A 294 12.53 5.70 7.12
CA THR A 294 12.15 6.24 8.44
C THR A 294 11.57 7.65 8.38
N ASN A 295 11.40 8.23 7.18
CA ASN A 295 10.88 9.58 7.02
C ASN A 295 9.40 9.69 7.46
N LYS A 296 9.20 10.16 8.69
CA LYS A 296 7.88 10.34 9.32
C LYS A 296 6.96 11.30 8.56
N ASP A 297 7.51 12.31 7.91
CA ASP A 297 6.71 13.29 7.17
C ASP A 297 6.09 12.62 5.93
N VAL A 298 6.87 11.80 5.21
CA VAL A 298 6.41 11.06 4.03
C VAL A 298 5.46 9.93 4.41
N ILE A 299 5.77 9.18 5.47
CA ILE A 299 4.86 8.15 6.02
C ILE A 299 3.51 8.77 6.41
N ALA A 300 3.48 9.96 7.01
CA ALA A 300 2.24 10.63 7.38
C ALA A 300 1.36 11.01 6.16
N VAL A 301 1.94 11.17 4.97
CA VAL A 301 1.17 11.36 3.72
C VAL A 301 0.50 10.05 3.29
N ASN A 302 1.18 8.91 3.44
CA ASN A 302 0.63 7.59 3.16
C ASN A 302 -0.48 7.21 4.15
N GLN A 303 -0.26 7.50 5.42
CA GLN A 303 -1.14 7.16 6.54
C GLN A 303 -2.18 8.25 6.85
N ASP A 304 -2.37 9.23 5.96
CA ASP A 304 -3.38 10.27 6.16
C ASP A 304 -4.80 9.66 6.17
N PRO A 305 -5.62 9.92 7.20
CA PRO A 305 -6.90 9.25 7.37
C PRO A 305 -7.95 9.67 6.33
N TYR A 306 -7.70 10.71 5.53
CA TYR A 306 -8.58 11.08 4.43
C TYR A 306 -8.49 10.05 3.29
N GLY A 307 -7.34 9.37 3.13
CA GLY A 307 -7.22 8.17 2.32
C GLY A 307 -7.34 8.36 0.81
N PHE A 308 -7.11 9.57 0.29
CA PHE A 308 -7.13 9.82 -1.16
C PHE A 308 -5.78 9.48 -1.79
N GLN A 309 -5.78 8.51 -2.68
CA GLN A 309 -4.64 8.22 -3.57
C GLN A 309 -4.43 9.41 -4.53
N ALA A 310 -3.16 9.78 -4.75
CA ALA A 310 -2.81 10.83 -5.71
C ALA A 310 -3.04 10.41 -7.15
N LYS A 311 -3.32 11.42 -7.97
CA LYS A 311 -3.30 11.34 -9.43
C LYS A 311 -2.13 12.14 -10.00
N LYS A 312 -1.71 11.79 -11.21
CA LYS A 312 -0.82 12.60 -12.03
C LYS A 312 -1.65 13.71 -12.67
N VAL A 313 -1.51 14.92 -12.15
CA VAL A 313 -2.33 16.08 -12.57
C VAL A 313 -1.76 16.82 -13.77
N ARG A 314 -0.46 16.66 -14.05
CA ARG A 314 0.21 17.23 -15.22
C ARG A 314 1.43 16.40 -15.60
N MET A 315 1.66 16.25 -16.90
CA MET A 315 2.87 15.65 -17.47
C MET A 315 3.31 16.47 -18.69
N GLU A 316 4.56 16.95 -18.67
CA GLU A 316 5.17 17.72 -19.77
C GLU A 316 6.56 17.14 -20.05
N GLY A 317 6.63 16.23 -21.04
CA GLY A 317 7.85 15.45 -21.27
C GLY A 317 8.20 14.60 -20.05
N ASP A 318 9.40 14.79 -19.52
CA ASP A 318 9.91 14.07 -18.34
C ASP A 318 9.46 14.69 -17.00
N GLN A 319 8.73 15.80 -17.02
CA GLN A 319 8.32 16.52 -15.81
C GLN A 319 6.90 16.12 -15.44
N GLU A 320 6.70 15.71 -14.19
CA GLU A 320 5.39 15.31 -13.70
C GLU A 320 5.01 16.01 -12.40
N ILE A 321 3.72 16.30 -12.28
CA ILE A 321 3.09 16.79 -11.06
C ILE A 321 2.08 15.76 -10.60
N TRP A 322 2.24 15.29 -9.36
CA TRP A 322 1.26 14.42 -8.71
C TRP A 322 0.66 15.13 -7.51
N SER A 323 -0.63 14.93 -7.27
CA SER A 323 -1.29 15.56 -6.14
C SER A 323 -2.40 14.73 -5.53
N ALA A 324 -2.54 14.86 -4.21
CA ALA A 324 -3.66 14.33 -3.43
C ALA A 324 -4.09 15.35 -2.38
N PRO A 325 -5.40 15.53 -2.14
CA PRO A 325 -5.86 16.21 -0.94
C PRO A 325 -5.55 15.34 0.29
N LEU A 326 -5.25 15.99 1.41
CA LEU A 326 -5.04 15.37 2.72
C LEU A 326 -6.03 15.94 3.73
N SER A 327 -6.13 15.28 4.88
CA SER A 327 -6.89 15.77 6.03
C SER A 327 -6.50 17.21 6.43
N GLY A 328 -7.46 17.97 6.95
CA GLY A 328 -7.24 19.35 7.39
C GLY A 328 -6.95 20.35 6.27
N TYR A 329 -7.55 20.12 5.09
CA TYR A 329 -7.44 20.99 3.90
C TYR A 329 -6.01 21.17 3.37
N LYS A 330 -5.11 20.25 3.72
CA LYS A 330 -3.74 20.21 3.19
C LYS A 330 -3.74 19.51 1.83
N ILE A 331 -2.68 19.72 1.06
CA ILE A 331 -2.47 19.06 -0.23
C ILE A 331 -1.05 18.51 -0.29
N ALA A 332 -0.90 17.24 -0.64
CA ALA A 332 0.40 16.66 -0.99
C ALA A 332 0.69 16.93 -2.47
N VAL A 333 1.93 17.28 -2.78
CA VAL A 333 2.39 17.50 -4.16
C VAL A 333 3.76 16.85 -4.35
N VAL A 334 3.89 15.98 -5.36
CA VAL A 334 5.20 15.55 -5.88
C VAL A 334 5.49 16.35 -7.14
N LEU A 335 6.66 16.98 -7.18
CA LEU A 335 7.31 17.44 -8.41
C LEU A 335 8.35 16.39 -8.79
N LEU A 336 8.20 15.76 -9.94
CA LEU A 336 9.06 14.67 -10.38
C LEU A 336 9.77 15.04 -11.68
N ASN A 337 11.07 14.75 -11.73
CA ASN A 337 11.85 14.73 -12.95
C ASN A 337 12.23 13.29 -13.29
N ARG A 338 11.65 12.75 -14.36
CA ARG A 338 11.93 11.41 -14.88
C ARG A 338 13.10 11.34 -15.85
N GLY A 339 13.64 12.50 -16.23
CA GLY A 339 14.57 12.63 -17.34
C GLY A 339 16.03 12.61 -16.90
N PRO A 340 16.95 12.50 -17.87
CA PRO A 340 18.39 12.39 -17.62
C PRO A 340 19.07 13.75 -17.37
N VAL A 341 18.33 14.86 -17.43
CA VAL A 341 18.87 16.23 -17.27
C VAL A 341 18.12 16.99 -16.18
N ARG A 342 18.71 18.09 -15.70
CA ARG A 342 18.06 18.96 -14.71
C ARG A 342 16.91 19.72 -15.33
N TYR A 343 15.77 19.77 -14.64
CA TYR A 343 14.61 20.57 -15.02
C TYR A 343 14.08 21.40 -13.87
N SER A 344 13.47 22.54 -14.18
CA SER A 344 12.63 23.27 -13.24
C SER A 344 11.18 22.87 -13.46
N THR A 345 10.59 22.22 -12.47
CA THR A 345 9.24 21.68 -12.51
C THR A 345 8.33 22.55 -11.65
N THR A 346 7.13 22.87 -12.15
CA THR A 346 6.22 23.83 -11.50
C THR A 346 4.84 23.22 -11.28
N ALA A 347 4.40 23.13 -10.03
CA ALA A 347 3.00 22.87 -9.71
C ALA A 347 2.23 24.20 -9.74
N ARG A 348 1.16 24.26 -10.54
CA ARG A 348 0.24 25.40 -10.56
C ARG A 348 -0.99 25.07 -9.74
N TRP A 349 -1.59 26.07 -9.09
CA TRP A 349 -2.70 25.84 -8.15
C TRP A 349 -3.92 25.23 -8.84
N ASP A 350 -4.18 25.66 -10.07
CA ASP A 350 -5.26 25.09 -10.90
C ASP A 350 -5.09 23.59 -11.16
N ASP A 351 -3.85 23.07 -11.21
CA ASP A 351 -3.59 21.63 -11.43
C ASP A 351 -3.91 20.79 -10.20
N ILE A 352 -3.70 21.37 -9.02
CA ILE A 352 -3.78 20.67 -7.74
C ILE A 352 -5.06 20.99 -6.98
N GLY A 353 -6.05 21.61 -7.64
CA GLY A 353 -7.36 21.90 -7.08
C GLY A 353 -7.40 23.03 -6.04
N LEU A 354 -6.46 23.98 -6.12
CA LEU A 354 -6.47 25.21 -5.32
C LEU A 354 -6.95 26.41 -6.15
N ASP A 355 -7.66 27.34 -5.52
CA ASP A 355 -7.92 28.65 -6.13
C ASP A 355 -6.57 29.38 -6.34
N PRO A 356 -6.27 29.94 -7.54
CA PRO A 356 -5.00 30.61 -7.84
C PRO A 356 -4.57 31.71 -6.87
N LYS A 357 -5.51 32.30 -6.12
CA LYS A 357 -5.24 33.35 -5.12
C LYS A 357 -4.96 32.80 -3.73
N THR A 358 -5.12 31.49 -3.52
CA THR A 358 -4.86 30.85 -2.23
C THR A 358 -3.40 31.02 -1.83
N VAL A 359 -3.18 31.60 -0.66
CA VAL A 359 -1.85 31.67 -0.05
C VAL A 359 -1.60 30.38 0.71
N VAL A 360 -0.47 29.72 0.46
CA VAL A 360 -0.09 28.49 1.15
C VAL A 360 1.29 28.61 1.79
N GLN A 361 1.47 27.88 2.89
CA GLN A 361 2.78 27.53 3.43
C GLN A 361 3.15 26.13 2.93
N ALA A 362 4.37 25.98 2.41
CA ALA A 362 4.87 24.69 1.91
C ALA A 362 5.88 24.08 2.90
N ARG A 363 5.73 22.79 3.20
CA ARG A 363 6.73 21.98 3.91
C ARG A 363 7.37 21.00 2.93
N ASP A 364 8.69 21.08 2.78
CA ASP A 364 9.49 20.07 2.08
C ASP A 364 9.69 18.87 3.01
N LEU A 365 9.19 17.71 2.61
CA LEU A 365 9.17 16.53 3.48
C LEU A 365 10.51 15.80 3.51
N TRP A 366 11.34 15.95 2.48
CA TRP A 366 12.68 15.35 2.42
C TRP A 366 13.74 16.23 3.08
N GLU A 367 13.54 17.56 3.10
CA GLU A 367 14.37 18.47 3.89
C GLU A 367 13.88 18.68 5.33
N HIS A 368 12.75 18.05 5.71
CA HIS A 368 12.07 18.23 6.99
C HIS A 368 11.77 19.69 7.37
N LYS A 369 11.60 20.55 6.37
CA LYS A 369 11.65 22.00 6.53
C LYS A 369 10.41 22.68 5.98
N THR A 370 9.81 23.53 6.81
CA THR A 370 8.82 24.49 6.35
C THR A 370 9.52 25.65 5.67
N LEU A 371 9.17 25.92 4.42
CA LEU A 371 9.74 27.02 3.65
C LEU A 371 9.31 28.35 4.25
N LYS A 372 10.25 29.31 4.36
CA LYS A 372 10.01 30.62 4.97
C LYS A 372 9.06 31.48 4.14
N THR A 373 9.11 31.31 2.82
CA THR A 373 8.27 32.03 1.86
C THR A 373 6.90 31.37 1.77
N THR A 374 5.87 32.19 1.63
CA THR A 374 4.51 31.75 1.29
C THR A 374 4.33 31.76 -0.22
N PHE A 375 3.54 30.83 -0.74
CA PHE A 375 3.35 30.65 -2.18
C PHE A 375 1.92 31.01 -2.58
N VAL A 376 1.76 31.58 -3.78
CA VAL A 376 0.46 31.91 -4.39
C VAL A 376 0.52 31.55 -5.86
N GLY A 377 -0.50 30.85 -6.36
CA GLY A 377 -0.66 30.47 -7.76
C GLY A 377 0.25 29.35 -8.26
N ASN A 378 1.49 29.25 -7.78
CA ASN A 378 2.41 28.16 -8.13
C ASN A 378 3.56 27.94 -7.12
N LEU A 379 4.23 26.80 -7.26
CA LEU A 379 5.50 26.46 -6.62
C LEU A 379 6.41 25.77 -7.65
N THR A 380 7.63 26.26 -7.79
CA THR A 380 8.65 25.71 -8.69
C THR A 380 9.84 25.17 -7.91
N ALA A 381 10.37 24.02 -8.32
CA ALA A 381 11.64 23.50 -7.83
C ALA A 381 12.52 23.03 -9.00
N THR A 382 13.84 23.19 -8.87
CA THR A 382 14.81 22.62 -9.81
C THR A 382 15.25 21.25 -9.33
N LEU A 383 15.04 20.24 -10.16
CA LEU A 383 15.24 18.82 -9.85
C LEU A 383 16.45 18.28 -10.60
N ARG A 384 17.21 17.40 -9.94
CA ARG A 384 18.24 16.56 -10.57
C ARG A 384 17.60 15.50 -11.47
N PRO A 385 18.38 14.84 -12.35
CA PRO A 385 17.91 13.65 -13.05
C PRO A 385 17.34 12.63 -12.06
N HIS A 386 16.23 12.00 -12.42
CA HIS A 386 15.57 10.94 -11.65
C HIS A 386 15.35 11.28 -10.16
N SER A 387 14.95 12.52 -9.88
CA SER A 387 14.72 13.00 -8.52
C SER A 387 13.36 13.67 -8.38
N CYS A 388 12.91 13.81 -7.14
CA CYS A 388 11.67 14.50 -6.85
C CYS A 388 11.80 15.47 -5.67
N LYS A 389 10.78 16.30 -5.54
CA LYS A 389 10.44 16.98 -4.30
C LYS A 389 9.03 16.61 -3.90
N LEU A 390 8.83 16.29 -2.63
CA LEU A 390 7.52 16.04 -2.05
C LEU A 390 7.22 17.14 -1.03
N TYR A 391 6.14 17.86 -1.27
CA TYR A 391 5.65 18.94 -0.43
C TYR A 391 4.30 18.61 0.19
N VAL A 392 4.07 19.14 1.38
CA VAL A 392 2.71 19.37 1.90
C VAL A 392 2.45 20.87 1.90
N LEU A 393 1.39 21.26 1.19
CA LEU A 393 0.90 22.62 1.11
C LEU A 393 -0.24 22.80 2.11
N LYS A 394 -0.14 23.82 2.94
CA LYS A 394 -1.18 24.22 3.90
C LYS A 394 -1.70 25.61 3.54
N PRO A 395 -2.97 25.75 3.13
CA PRO A 395 -3.60 27.06 2.99
C PRO A 395 -3.51 27.88 4.29
N ILE A 396 -3.18 29.16 4.15
CA ILE A 396 -2.99 30.12 5.24
C ILE A 396 -3.70 31.44 4.91
N ALA A 397 -5.03 31.40 4.77
CA ALA A 397 -5.86 32.59 4.68
C ALA A 397 -7.29 32.23 5.09
#